data_AF-A0A962CMG0-F1
#
_entry.id   AF-A0A962CMG0-F1
#
_cell.length_a   1.000
_cell.length_b   1.000
_cell.length_c   1.000
_cell.angle_alpha   90.00
_cell.angle_beta   90.00
_cell.angle_gamma   90.00
#
_symmetry.space_group_name_H-M   'P 1'
#
loop_
_entity.id
_entity.type
_entity.pdbx_description
1 polymer ?
#
loop_
_entity_poly.entity_id
_entity_poly.type
_entity_poly.pdbx_seq_one_letter_code
_entity_poly.pdbx_strand_id
1 'polypeptide(L)'
;ALSLLGERLDIDREQAPTAENVARLEWLVLTLNPNDNQGFRTRLLRHYLELGRFEEALAFADRYPDDFAPMRYSRALALFALGRTDEASLALREAVEAYPRTLTWLLKSQPKAPPSDRFGIAVGGDEEAWIYRQQHLGLWQHLGALDWAARIKRSRAR
;
A
#
# COMPACT_ATOMS: atom_id res chain seq x y z
N ALA A 1 19.23 -25.05 7.03
CA ALA A 1 17.87 -25.14 7.60
C ALA A 1 17.59 -23.98 8.58
N LEU A 2 18.43 -23.77 9.59
CA LEU A 2 18.28 -22.63 10.53
C LEU A 2 18.45 -21.24 9.88
N SER A 3 19.30 -21.08 8.86
CA SER A 3 19.43 -19.80 8.13
C SER A 3 18.15 -19.42 7.39
N LEU A 4 17.56 -20.35 6.65
CA LEU A 4 16.30 -20.13 5.91
C LEU A 4 15.11 -19.87 6.85
N LEU A 5 15.08 -20.50 8.04
CA LEU A 5 14.07 -20.24 9.07
C LEU A 5 14.28 -18.88 9.74
N GLY A 6 15.52 -18.49 10.02
CA GLY A 6 15.85 -17.15 10.55
C GLY A 6 15.54 -16.04 9.54
N GLU A 7 15.91 -16.23 8.27
CA GLU A 7 15.58 -15.33 7.16
C GLU A 7 14.06 -15.18 7.00
N ARG A 8 13.30 -16.28 7.13
CA ARG A 8 11.82 -16.23 7.06
C ARG A 8 11.21 -15.47 8.25
N LEU A 9 11.71 -15.69 9.46
CA LEU A 9 11.24 -14.96 10.65
C LEU A 9 11.57 -13.47 10.59
N ASP A 10 12.72 -13.09 10.01
CA ASP A 10 13.08 -11.68 9.83
C ASP A 10 12.22 -10.99 8.77
N ILE A 11 11.87 -11.69 7.69
CA ILE A 11 10.95 -11.20 6.64
C ILE A 11 9.52 -11.03 7.18
N ASP A 12 9.09 -11.81 8.17
CA ASP A 12 7.74 -11.70 8.74
C ASP A 12 7.58 -10.52 9.72
N ARG A 13 8.69 -9.97 10.25
CA ARG A 13 8.64 -8.85 11.21
C ARG A 13 8.48 -7.52 10.50
N GLU A 14 7.45 -6.75 10.84
CA GLU A 14 7.31 -5.35 10.41
C GLU A 14 8.51 -4.53 10.92
N GLN A 15 9.36 -4.10 9.99
CA GLN A 15 10.64 -3.43 10.25
C GLN A 15 10.77 -2.25 9.28
N ALA A 16 11.42 -1.18 9.72
CA ALA A 16 11.77 -0.07 8.85
C ALA A 16 12.60 -0.56 7.64
N PRO A 17 12.48 0.06 6.47
CA PRO A 17 13.19 -0.38 5.27
C PRO A 17 14.69 -0.17 5.42
N THR A 18 15.46 -1.20 5.11
CA THR A 18 16.92 -1.18 4.98
C THR A 18 17.28 -1.69 3.59
N ALA A 19 18.46 -1.33 3.06
CA ALA A 19 18.88 -1.84 1.76
C ALA A 19 18.88 -3.38 1.71
N GLU A 20 19.29 -4.03 2.80
CA GLU A 20 19.32 -5.49 2.90
C GLU A 20 17.92 -6.11 2.90
N ASN A 21 16.99 -5.56 3.70
CA ASN A 21 15.64 -6.14 3.77
C ASN A 21 14.84 -5.90 2.48
N VAL A 22 15.06 -4.77 1.79
CA VAL A 22 14.45 -4.50 0.49
C VAL A 22 15.01 -5.44 -0.57
N ALA A 23 16.32 -5.64 -0.65
CA ALA A 23 16.93 -6.59 -1.60
C ALA A 23 16.41 -8.03 -1.38
N ARG A 24 16.19 -8.42 -0.12
CA ARG A 24 15.61 -9.72 0.23
C ARG A 24 14.16 -9.84 -0.22
N LEU A 25 13.34 -8.81 0.01
CA LEU A 25 11.95 -8.76 -0.46
C LEU A 25 11.86 -8.73 -1.99
N GLU A 26 12.75 -7.99 -2.66
CA GLU A 26 12.88 -7.99 -4.12
C GLU A 26 13.16 -9.40 -4.64
N TRP A 27 14.15 -10.09 -4.10
CA TRP A 27 14.45 -11.46 -4.50
C TRP A 27 13.26 -12.41 -4.26
N LEU A 28 12.62 -12.31 -3.10
CA LEU A 28 11.47 -13.13 -2.75
C LEU A 28 10.29 -12.90 -3.70
N VAL A 29 9.88 -11.64 -3.89
CA VAL A 29 8.67 -11.28 -4.63
C VAL A 29 8.89 -11.30 -6.15
N LEU A 30 10.10 -11.00 -6.64
CA LEU A 30 10.36 -10.92 -8.08
C LEU A 30 10.87 -12.25 -8.66
N THR A 31 11.51 -13.10 -7.84
CA THR A 31 12.16 -14.34 -8.31
C THR A 31 11.53 -15.59 -7.71
N LEU A 32 11.46 -15.70 -6.38
CA LEU A 32 11.13 -16.97 -5.73
C LEU A 32 9.62 -17.26 -5.72
N ASN A 33 8.80 -16.25 -5.46
CA ASN A 33 7.35 -16.37 -5.35
C ASN A 33 6.63 -15.17 -5.98
N PRO A 34 6.61 -15.05 -7.32
CA PRO A 34 5.97 -13.93 -8.01
C PRO A 34 4.47 -13.83 -7.81
N ASN A 35 3.80 -14.92 -7.41
CA ASN A 35 2.37 -14.90 -7.07
C ASN A 35 2.11 -14.37 -5.66
N ASP A 36 3.15 -14.28 -4.82
CA ASP A 36 3.13 -13.71 -3.47
C ASP A 36 1.85 -13.98 -2.66
N ASN A 37 1.58 -15.27 -2.44
CA ASN A 37 0.45 -15.69 -1.62
C ASN A 37 0.55 -15.28 -0.13
N GLN A 38 1.60 -14.56 0.26
CA GLN A 38 1.89 -14.17 1.64
C GLN A 38 1.84 -12.64 1.87
N GLY A 39 1.64 -11.84 0.82
CA GLY A 39 1.43 -10.38 0.94
C GLY A 39 2.71 -9.54 1.05
N PHE A 40 3.88 -10.10 0.77
CA PHE A 40 5.16 -9.38 0.80
C PHE A 40 5.29 -8.29 -0.27
N ARG A 41 4.51 -8.35 -1.36
CA ARG A 41 4.46 -7.33 -2.43
C ARG A 41 3.98 -6.00 -1.91
N THR A 42 2.96 -6.02 -1.04
CA THR A 42 2.43 -4.80 -0.43
C THR A 42 3.47 -4.16 0.47
N ARG A 43 4.22 -4.99 1.21
CA ARG A 43 5.32 -4.53 2.05
C ARG A 43 6.47 -3.96 1.23
N LEU A 44 6.90 -4.64 0.17
CA LEU A 44 7.96 -4.17 -0.73
C LEU A 44 7.59 -2.82 -1.35
N LEU A 45 6.37 -2.71 -1.87
CA LEU A 45 5.88 -1.46 -2.46
C LEU A 45 5.87 -0.32 -1.44
N ARG A 46 5.40 -0.58 -0.21
CA ARG A 46 5.44 0.42 0.86
C ARG A 46 6.88 0.84 1.18
N HIS A 47 7.81 -0.11 1.23
CA HIS A 47 9.23 0.21 1.45
C HIS A 47 9.84 1.06 0.33
N TYR A 48 9.45 0.85 -0.93
CA TYR A 48 9.86 1.76 -2.00
C TYR A 48 9.37 3.19 -1.76
N LEU A 49 8.11 3.35 -1.35
CA LEU A 49 7.55 4.67 -1.02
C LEU A 49 8.25 5.32 0.19
N GLU A 50 8.51 4.55 1.25
CA GLU A 50 9.21 5.01 2.46
C GLU A 50 10.65 5.47 2.17
N LEU A 51 11.31 4.83 1.22
CA LEU A 51 12.67 5.17 0.79
C LEU A 51 12.71 6.27 -0.29
N GLY A 52 11.56 6.78 -0.74
CA GLY A 52 11.49 7.76 -1.83
C GLY A 52 11.81 7.19 -3.23
N ARG A 53 11.82 5.87 -3.38
CA ARG A 53 12.04 5.13 -4.64
C ARG A 53 10.75 5.09 -5.47
N PHE A 54 10.24 6.27 -5.84
CA PHE A 54 8.89 6.41 -6.39
C PHE A 54 8.73 5.84 -7.79
N GLU A 55 9.75 5.93 -8.63
CA GLU A 55 9.78 5.31 -9.96
C GLU A 55 9.74 3.79 -9.86
N GLU A 56 10.49 3.19 -8.94
CA GLU A 56 10.42 1.73 -8.71
C GLU A 56 9.09 1.32 -8.09
N ALA A 57 8.53 2.12 -7.18
CA ALA A 57 7.19 1.89 -6.64
C ALA A 57 6.13 1.87 -7.74
N LEU A 58 6.18 2.84 -8.66
CA LEU A 58 5.25 2.93 -9.79
C LEU A 58 5.41 1.74 -10.75
N ALA A 59 6.64 1.45 -11.19
CA ALA A 59 6.90 0.35 -12.09
C ALA A 59 6.50 -1.01 -11.48
N PHE A 60 6.74 -1.18 -10.18
CA PHE A 60 6.33 -2.38 -9.45
C PHE A 60 4.80 -2.49 -9.35
N ALA A 61 4.11 -1.39 -9.10
CA ALA A 61 2.65 -1.39 -9.04
C ALA A 61 1.99 -1.65 -10.40
N ASP A 62 2.57 -1.13 -11.49
CA ASP A 62 2.10 -1.37 -12.85
C ASP A 62 2.25 -2.84 -13.30
N ARG A 63 3.09 -3.63 -12.62
CA ARG A 63 3.18 -5.09 -12.84
C ARG A 63 1.96 -5.86 -12.29
N TYR A 64 1.24 -5.27 -11.33
CA TYR A 64 0.10 -5.89 -10.63
C TYR A 64 -1.12 -4.97 -10.61
N PRO A 65 -1.64 -4.52 -11.76
CA PRO A 65 -2.68 -3.50 -11.82
C PRO A 65 -4.01 -3.94 -11.19
N ASP A 66 -4.29 -5.24 -11.20
CA ASP A 66 -5.55 -5.82 -10.72
C ASP A 66 -5.52 -6.22 -9.23
N ASP A 67 -4.42 -5.98 -8.54
CA ASP A 67 -4.25 -6.35 -7.14
C ASP A 67 -5.14 -5.50 -6.19
N PHE A 68 -5.09 -5.84 -4.90
CA PHE A 68 -5.90 -5.26 -3.85
C PHE A 68 -5.59 -3.78 -3.58
N ALA A 69 -6.37 -3.19 -2.67
CA ALA A 69 -6.31 -1.76 -2.35
C ALA A 69 -4.88 -1.21 -2.14
N PRO A 70 -3.96 -1.88 -1.41
CA PRO A 70 -2.64 -1.32 -1.17
C PRO A 70 -1.85 -1.03 -2.45
N MET A 71 -1.95 -1.89 -3.46
CA MET A 71 -1.25 -1.72 -4.74
C MET A 71 -1.75 -0.48 -5.48
N ARG A 72 -3.08 -0.38 -5.64
CA ARG A 72 -3.74 0.70 -6.40
C ARG A 72 -3.55 2.07 -5.75
N TYR A 73 -3.68 2.14 -4.42
CA TYR A 73 -3.49 3.39 -3.69
C TYR A 73 -2.02 3.82 -3.66
N SER A 74 -1.09 2.87 -3.50
CA SER A 74 0.36 3.16 -3.53
C SER A 74 0.83 3.59 -4.92
N ARG A 75 0.25 3.05 -6.01
CA ARG A 75 0.45 3.56 -7.37
C ARG A 75 0.06 5.03 -7.51
N ALA A 76 -1.13 5.40 -7.03
CA ALA A 76 -1.60 6.78 -7.06
C ALA A 76 -0.71 7.71 -6.22
N LEU A 77 -0.23 7.23 -5.07
CA LEU A 77 0.67 7.98 -4.20
C LEU A 77 2.07 8.15 -4.83
N ALA A 78 2.61 7.14 -5.51
CA ALA A 78 3.86 7.24 -6.25
C ALA A 78 3.76 8.29 -7.37
N LEU A 79 2.69 8.25 -8.18
CA LEU A 79 2.44 9.27 -9.22
C LEU A 79 2.33 10.68 -8.64
N PHE A 80 1.67 10.82 -7.49
CA PHE A 80 1.58 12.10 -6.78
C PHE A 80 2.96 12.60 -6.35
N ALA A 81 3.78 11.74 -5.75
CA ALA A 81 5.14 12.07 -5.31
C ALA A 81 6.06 12.46 -6.47
N LEU A 82 5.86 11.86 -7.64
CA LEU A 82 6.55 12.19 -8.90
C LEU A 82 6.05 13.50 -9.56
N GLY A 83 5.04 14.16 -9.00
CA GLY A 83 4.44 15.37 -9.59
C GLY A 83 3.56 15.11 -10.83
N ARG A 84 3.24 13.85 -11.14
CA ARG A 84 2.38 13.46 -12.27
C ARG A 84 0.91 13.58 -11.88
N THR A 85 0.47 14.82 -11.58
CA THR A 85 -0.79 15.09 -10.86
C THR A 85 -2.05 14.59 -11.56
N ASP A 86 -2.13 14.70 -12.89
CA ASP A 86 -3.31 14.26 -13.64
C ASP A 86 -3.47 12.73 -13.60
N GLU A 87 -2.36 12.03 -13.82
CA GLU A 87 -2.30 10.56 -13.74
C GLU A 87 -2.54 10.07 -12.32
N ALA A 88 -1.96 10.73 -11.31
CA ALA A 88 -2.22 10.43 -9.91
C ALA A 88 -3.70 10.57 -9.58
N SER A 89 -4.34 11.63 -10.08
CA SER A 89 -5.75 11.90 -9.81
C SER A 89 -6.68 10.92 -10.53
N LEU A 90 -6.30 10.44 -11.72
CA LEU A 90 -7.00 9.35 -12.39
C LEU A 90 -6.84 8.04 -11.62
N ALA A 91 -5.61 7.66 -11.29
CA ALA A 91 -5.30 6.44 -10.56
C ALA A 91 -6.00 6.39 -9.19
N LEU A 92 -6.04 7.51 -8.45
CA LEU A 92 -6.75 7.55 -7.18
C LEU A 92 -8.27 7.40 -7.37
N ARG A 93 -8.85 7.96 -8.43
CA ARG A 93 -10.29 7.79 -8.71
C ARG A 93 -10.63 6.32 -8.97
N GLU A 94 -9.82 5.63 -9.76
CA GLU A 94 -9.96 4.20 -10.05
C GLU A 94 -9.78 3.36 -8.77
N ALA A 95 -8.78 3.68 -7.94
CA ALA A 95 -8.56 3.00 -6.67
C ALA A 95 -9.73 3.18 -5.69
N VAL A 96 -10.32 4.38 -5.66
CA VAL A 96 -11.51 4.70 -4.85
C VAL A 96 -12.76 4.00 -5.37
N GLU A 97 -12.88 3.81 -6.68
CA GLU A 97 -13.98 3.06 -7.28
C GLU A 97 -13.97 1.59 -6.88
N ALA A 98 -12.79 0.96 -6.93
CA ALA A 98 -12.65 -0.43 -6.54
C ALA A 98 -12.70 -0.64 -5.02
N TYR A 99 -12.08 0.26 -4.25
CA TYR A 99 -11.93 0.13 -2.79
C TYR A 99 -12.30 1.44 -2.07
N PRO A 100 -13.58 1.83 -2.04
CA PRO A 100 -14.02 3.12 -1.49
C PRO A 100 -13.82 3.24 0.03
N ARG A 101 -13.81 2.11 0.75
CA ARG A 101 -13.59 2.08 2.21
C ARG A 101 -12.16 2.49 2.55
N THR A 102 -11.18 2.13 1.74
CA THR A 102 -9.76 2.44 1.96
C THR A 102 -9.52 3.94 2.11
N LEU A 103 -9.96 4.76 1.13
CA LEU A 103 -9.86 6.22 1.25
C LEU A 103 -10.69 6.76 2.42
N THR A 104 -11.85 6.15 2.69
CA THR A 104 -12.69 6.57 3.79
C THR A 104 -12.00 6.41 5.13
N TRP A 105 -11.39 5.25 5.41
CA TRP A 105 -10.63 5.02 6.63
C TRP A 105 -9.36 5.87 6.69
N LEU A 106 -8.64 6.00 5.57
CA LEU A 106 -7.45 6.84 5.48
C LEU A 106 -7.70 8.30 5.90
N LEU A 107 -8.88 8.85 5.61
CA LEU A 107 -9.23 10.24 5.93
C LEU A 107 -9.91 10.41 7.30
N LYS A 108 -10.24 9.35 8.03
CA LYS A 108 -10.79 9.49 9.40
C LYS A 108 -9.70 10.04 10.33
N SER A 109 -10.01 11.04 11.15
CA SER A 109 -9.02 11.66 12.04
C SER A 109 -8.50 10.67 13.10
N GLN A 110 -9.40 10.07 13.88
CA GLN A 110 -9.05 9.14 14.97
C GLN A 110 -10.08 8.00 15.08
N PRO A 111 -10.14 7.09 14.10
CA PRO A 111 -11.09 6.01 14.14
C PRO A 111 -10.69 4.94 15.18
N LYS A 112 -11.69 4.35 15.84
CA LYS A 112 -11.48 3.08 16.56
C LYS A 112 -11.31 1.94 15.57
N ALA A 113 -10.55 0.92 15.96
CA ALA A 113 -10.40 -0.28 15.15
C ALA A 113 -11.78 -0.92 14.89
N PRO A 114 -12.07 -1.37 13.66
CA PRO A 114 -13.26 -2.15 13.37
C PRO A 114 -13.18 -3.52 14.08
N PRO A 115 -14.32 -4.20 14.28
CA PRO A 115 -14.30 -5.59 14.72
C PRO A 115 -13.53 -6.45 13.71
N SER A 116 -12.74 -7.39 14.22
CA SER A 116 -12.06 -8.39 13.41
C SER A 116 -12.99 -9.57 13.15
N ASP A 117 -13.02 -10.06 11.92
CA ASP A 117 -13.76 -11.27 11.57
C ASP A 117 -12.91 -12.52 11.86
N ARG A 118 -13.51 -13.50 12.54
CA ARG A 118 -12.86 -14.79 12.84
C ARG A 118 -12.51 -15.60 11.58
N PHE A 119 -13.13 -15.27 10.45
CA PHE A 119 -12.93 -15.96 9.17
C PHE A 119 -11.90 -15.30 8.26
N GLY A 120 -11.24 -14.24 8.74
CA GLY A 120 -10.21 -13.51 8.02
C GLY A 120 -10.71 -12.16 7.51
N ILE A 121 -9.81 -11.45 6.83
CA ILE A 121 -10.05 -10.07 6.40
C ILE A 121 -10.93 -10.06 5.15
N ALA A 122 -12.09 -9.40 5.24
CA ALA A 122 -12.95 -9.19 4.09
C ALA A 122 -12.31 -8.23 3.08
N VAL A 123 -12.13 -8.68 1.84
CA VAL A 123 -11.62 -7.87 0.72
C VAL A 123 -12.51 -6.64 0.51
N GLY A 124 -11.91 -5.45 0.50
CA GLY A 124 -12.61 -4.17 0.40
C GLY A 124 -13.43 -3.80 1.63
N GLY A 125 -13.29 -4.53 2.74
CA GLY A 125 -13.99 -4.31 4.00
C GLY A 125 -13.37 -3.22 4.88
N ASP A 126 -13.98 -3.00 6.05
CA ASP A 126 -13.51 -2.00 7.01
C ASP A 126 -12.17 -2.41 7.67
N GLU A 127 -11.96 -3.70 7.94
CA GLU A 127 -10.72 -4.21 8.54
C GLU A 127 -9.52 -4.05 7.59
N GLU A 128 -9.67 -4.41 6.32
CA GLU A 128 -8.63 -4.19 5.30
C GLU A 128 -8.26 -2.71 5.18
N ALA A 129 -9.28 -1.85 5.10
CA ALA A 129 -9.09 -0.40 5.01
C ALA A 129 -8.43 0.19 6.27
N TRP A 130 -8.74 -0.36 7.46
CA TRP A 130 -8.08 0.02 8.71
C TRP A 130 -6.61 -0.42 8.73
N ILE A 131 -6.29 -1.64 8.30
CA ILE A 131 -4.90 -2.13 8.20
C ILE A 131 -4.10 -1.25 7.23
N TYR A 132 -4.65 -0.95 6.05
CA TYR A 132 -4.03 -0.04 5.09
C TYR A 132 -3.72 1.31 5.73
N ARG A 133 -4.68 1.90 6.46
CA ARG A 133 -4.48 3.15 7.21
C ARG A 133 -3.30 3.04 8.17
N GLN A 134 -3.25 2.01 9.02
CA GLN A 134 -2.17 1.87 10.02
C GLN A 134 -0.80 1.86 9.35
N GLN A 135 -0.71 1.19 8.20
CA GLN A 135 0.54 1.01 7.47
C GLN A 135 0.94 2.21 6.61
N HIS A 136 -0.02 2.99 6.09
CA HIS A 136 0.28 4.00 5.06
C HIS A 136 -0.01 5.44 5.49
N LEU A 137 -0.78 5.68 6.56
CA LEU A 137 -1.15 7.05 6.95
C LEU A 137 0.06 7.98 7.08
N GLY A 138 1.14 7.48 7.69
CA GLY A 138 2.39 8.25 7.83
C GLY A 138 2.98 8.69 6.49
N LEU A 139 2.91 7.85 5.46
CA LEU A 139 3.36 8.18 4.10
C LEU A 139 2.50 9.27 3.46
N TRP A 140 1.18 9.13 3.56
CA TRP A 140 0.25 10.13 3.01
C TRP A 140 0.40 11.49 3.71
N GLN A 141 0.70 11.49 5.01
CA GLN A 141 1.01 12.70 5.77
C GLN A 141 2.35 13.31 5.36
N HIS A 142 3.40 12.48 5.31
CA HIS A 142 4.75 12.92 4.95
C HIS A 142 4.81 13.56 3.55
N LEU A 143 4.11 12.96 2.59
CA LEU A 143 4.02 13.47 1.22
C LEU A 143 3.01 14.60 1.04
N GLY A 144 2.26 14.99 2.08
CA GLY A 144 1.24 16.05 1.98
C GLY A 144 0.04 15.69 1.10
N ALA A 145 -0.23 14.39 0.91
CA ALA A 145 -1.21 13.89 -0.04
C ALA A 145 -2.66 13.82 0.51
N LEU A 146 -2.86 13.99 1.83
CA LEU A 146 -4.19 13.84 2.45
C LEU A 146 -5.22 14.86 1.96
N ASP A 147 -4.84 16.14 1.85
CA ASP A 147 -5.75 17.20 1.38
C ASP A 147 -6.15 17.00 -0.08
N TRP A 148 -5.18 16.58 -0.91
CA TRP A 148 -5.42 16.20 -2.29
C TRP A 148 -6.41 15.03 -2.39
N ALA A 149 -6.18 13.95 -1.63
CA ALA A 149 -7.07 12.79 -1.58
C ALA A 149 -8.49 13.16 -1.14
N ALA A 150 -8.61 14.05 -0.15
CA ALA A 150 -9.89 14.54 0.34
C ALA A 150 -10.66 15.36 -0.73
N ARG A 151 -9.97 16.12 -1.58
CA ARG A 151 -10.59 16.85 -2.71
C ARG A 151 -11.16 15.87 -3.73
N ILE A 152 -10.39 14.84 -4.10
CA ILE A 152 -10.85 13.79 -5.04
C ILE A 152 -12.08 13.06 -4.51
N LYS A 153 -12.11 12.74 -3.21
CA LYS A 153 -13.30 12.11 -2.60
C LYS A 153 -14.54 12.99 -2.72
N ARG A 154 -14.41 14.30 -2.49
CA ARG A 154 -15.52 15.26 -2.54
C ARG A 154 -16.04 15.49 -3.95
N SER A 155 -15.18 15.52 -4.97
CA SER A 155 -15.60 15.75 -6.36
C SER A 155 -16.46 14.62 -6.92
N ARG A 156 -16.41 13.42 -6.33
CA ARG A 156 -17.25 12.28 -6.70
C ARG A 156 -18.61 12.25 -5.99
N ALA A 157 -18.75 12.92 -4.86
CA ALA A 157 -19.99 12.95 -4.09
C ALA A 157 -21.03 13.97 -4.62
N ARG A 158 -20.68 14.68 -5.70
CA ARG A 158 -21.54 15.62 -6.42
C ARG A 158 -21.94 15.00 -7.75
#